data_AF-A0A2E8SW79-F1
#
_entry.id   AF-A0A2E8SW79-F1
#
_cell.length_a   1.000
_cell.length_b   1.000
_cell.length_c   1.000
_cell.angle_alpha   90.00
_cell.angle_beta   90.00
_cell.angle_gamma   90.00
#
_symmetry.space_group_name_H-M   'P 1'
#
loop_
_entity.id
_entity.type
_entity.pdbx_description
1 polymer ?
#
loop_
_entity_poly.entity_id
_entity_poly.type
_entity_poly.pdbx_seq_one_letter_code
_entity_poly.pdbx_strand_id
1 'polypeptide(L)' 'VNPNVRVLCGAGVKNGQDVAKALELGAEGVLLASGVTKAEDVHAVLADLVASL' A
#
# COMPACT_ATOMS: atom_id res chain seq x y z
N VAL A 1 15.36 3.11 18.60
CA VAL A 1 14.11 2.98 17.82
C VAL A 1 12.99 2.58 18.77
N ASN A 2 11.80 3.20 18.69
CA ASN A 2 10.66 2.89 19.56
C ASN A 2 9.82 1.77 18.90
N PRO A 3 9.75 0.55 19.49
CA PRO A 3 9.04 -0.57 18.89
C PRO A 3 7.51 -0.39 18.83
N ASN A 4 6.96 0.59 19.56
CA ASN A 4 5.52 0.89 19.53
C ASN A 4 5.13 1.82 18.36
N VAL A 5 6.09 2.38 17.63
CA VAL A 5 5.82 3.24 16.48
C VAL A 5 5.73 2.38 15.23
N ARG A 6 4.53 2.32 14.65
CA ARG A 6 4.29 1.55 13.43
C ARG A 6 4.93 2.21 12.22
N VAL A 7 5.58 1.42 11.37
CA VAL A 7 6.22 1.90 10.15
C VAL A 7 5.33 1.61 8.95
N LEU A 8 5.09 2.62 8.11
CA LEU A 8 4.34 2.49 6.86
C LEU A 8 5.24 2.86 5.67
N CYS A 9 5.09 2.16 4.56
CA CYS A 9 5.78 2.47 3.30
C CYS A 9 4.90 3.35 2.41
N GLY A 10 5.48 4.30 1.67
CA GLY A 10 4.71 5.18 0.80
C GLY A 10 5.54 5.66 -0.39
N ALA A 11 4.88 6.47 -1.25
CA ALA A 11 5.40 6.96 -2.52
C ALA A 11 5.60 5.87 -3.59
N GLY A 12 4.69 5.83 -4.57
CA GLY A 12 4.83 4.96 -5.74
C GLY A 12 4.14 3.61 -5.66
N VAL A 13 3.38 3.30 -4.60
CA VAL A 13 2.56 2.07 -4.51
C VAL A 13 1.42 2.13 -5.54
N LYS A 14 1.32 1.13 -6.42
CA LYS A 14 0.36 1.09 -7.54
C LYS A 14 -0.54 -0.14 -7.57
N ASN A 15 -0.09 -1.28 -7.04
CA ASN A 15 -0.81 -2.55 -7.13
C ASN A 15 -0.57 -3.42 -5.88
N GLY A 16 -1.23 -4.58 -5.80
CA GLY A 16 -1.08 -5.51 -4.67
C GLY A 16 0.33 -6.07 -4.48
N GLN A 17 1.15 -6.16 -5.53
CA GLN A 17 2.53 -6.64 -5.42
C GLN A 17 3.43 -5.65 -4.67
N ASP A 18 3.24 -4.35 -4.90
CA ASP A 18 3.95 -3.31 -4.17
C ASP A 18 3.60 -3.36 -2.68
N VAL A 19 2.33 -3.62 -2.35
CA VAL A 19 1.86 -3.80 -0.97
C VAL A 19 2.51 -5.03 -0.34
N ALA A 20 2.45 -6.18 -1.01
CA ALA A 20 3.07 -7.41 -0.53
C ALA A 20 4.57 -7.24 -0.30
N LYS A 21 5.28 -6.53 -1.20
CA LYS A 21 6.70 -6.26 -1.05
C LYS A 21 7.00 -5.34 0.13
N ALA A 22 6.17 -4.32 0.37
CA ALA A 22 6.32 -3.43 1.53
C ALA A 22 6.20 -4.21 2.85
N LEU A 23 5.24 -5.15 2.93
CA LEU A 23 5.07 -6.00 4.11
C LEU A 23 6.24 -6.98 4.27
N GLU A 24 6.72 -7.60 3.18
CA GLU A 24 7.91 -8.47 3.18
C GLU A 24 9.15 -7.75 3.74
N LEU A 25 9.29 -6.46 3.47
CA LEU A 25 10.39 -5.61 3.94
C LEU A 25 10.20 -5.09 5.38
N GLY A 26 9.10 -5.47 6.06
CA GLY A 26 8.85 -5.14 7.46
C GLY A 26 8.03 -3.88 7.70
N ALA A 27 7.41 -3.30 6.68
CA ALA A 27 6.37 -2.28 6.90
C ALA A 27 5.09 -2.94 7.43
N GLU A 28 4.31 -2.20 8.20
CA GLU A 28 3.03 -2.65 8.75
C GLU A 28 1.83 -2.20 7.90
N GLY A 29 2.09 -1.61 6.74
CA GLY A 29 1.10 -1.12 5.80
C GLY A 29 1.68 -0.09 4.83
N VAL A 30 0.80 0.48 4.00
CA VAL A 30 1.17 1.44 2.96
C VAL A 30 0.36 2.73 2.99
N LEU A 31 0.94 3.81 2.46
CA LEU A 31 0.29 5.10 2.23
C LEU A 31 0.06 5.34 0.73
N LEU A 32 -1.18 5.66 0.39
CA LEU A 32 -1.66 5.80 -0.99
C LEU A 32 -2.01 7.28 -1.26
N ALA A 33 -1.95 7.69 -2.53
CA ALA A 33 -2.31 9.05 -2.94
C ALA A 33 -2.91 9.05 -4.35
N SER A 34 -2.20 9.63 -5.33
CA SER A 34 -2.68 9.82 -6.70
C SER A 34 -3.01 8.53 -7.44
N GLY A 35 -2.42 7.40 -7.04
CA GLY A 35 -2.76 6.08 -7.60
C GLY A 35 -4.21 5.67 -7.33
N VAL A 36 -4.83 6.20 -6.27
CA VAL A 36 -6.23 5.93 -5.92
C VAL A 36 -7.11 7.15 -6.22
N THR A 37 -6.70 8.35 -5.77
CA THR A 37 -7.56 9.54 -5.87
C THR A 37 -7.81 10.03 -7.29
N LYS A 38 -7.00 9.59 -8.26
CA LYS A 38 -7.15 9.92 -9.69
C LYS A 38 -7.53 8.70 -10.53
N ALA A 39 -7.87 7.58 -9.92
CA ALA A 39 -8.30 6.39 -10.65
C ALA A 39 -9.68 6.61 -11.27
N GLU A 40 -9.89 6.08 -12.48
CA GLU A 40 -11.21 6.06 -13.12
C GLU A 40 -12.16 5.12 -12.37
N ASP A 41 -11.64 4.00 -11.88
CA ASP A 41 -12.34 3.05 -11.02
C ASP A 41 -11.58 2.84 -9.70
N VAL A 42 -11.98 3.60 -8.69
CA VAL A 42 -11.40 3.53 -7.34
C VAL A 42 -11.60 2.16 -6.71
N HIS A 43 -12.74 1.50 -6.96
CA HIS A 43 -13.04 0.20 -6.37
C HIS A 43 -12.13 -0.89 -6.93
N ALA A 44 -11.93 -0.90 -8.24
CA ALA A 44 -11.02 -1.84 -8.87
C ALA A 44 -9.57 -1.68 -8.37
N VAL A 45 -9.08 -0.44 -8.23
CA VAL A 45 -7.73 -0.18 -7.69
C VAL A 45 -7.61 -0.63 -6.23
N LEU A 46 -8.60 -0.31 -5.39
CA LEU A 46 -8.57 -0.77 -4.00
C LEU A 46 -8.62 -2.29 -3.89
N ALA A 47 -9.40 -2.96 -4.74
CA ALA A 47 -9.45 -4.41 -4.80
C ALA A 47 -8.11 -5.03 -5.20
N ASP A 48 -7.42 -4.47 -6.21
CA ASP A 48 -6.08 -4.91 -6.61
C ASP A 48 -5.05 -4.74 -5.48
N LEU A 49 -5.07 -3.58 -4.81
CA LEU A 49 -4.15 -3.29 -3.69
C LEU A 49 -4.26 -4.30 -2.53
N VAL A 50 -5.44 -4.88 -2.31
CA VAL A 50 -5.67 -5.85 -1.22
C VAL A 50 -5.70 -7.30 -1.70
N ALA A 51 -5.62 -7.56 -3.00
CA ALA A 51 -5.74 -8.91 -3.56
C ALA A 51 -4.60 -9.86 -3.16
N SER A 52 -3.48 -9.31 -2.69
CA SER A 52 -2.28 -10.06 -2.27
C SER A 52 -2.04 -10.05 -0.75
N LEU A 53 -3.02 -9.59 0.03
CA LEU A 53 -3.02 -9.60 1.51
C LEU A 53 -3.78 -10.80 2.06
#